data_AF-V7H2B0-F1
#
_entry.id   AF-V7H2B0-F1
#
_cell.length_a   1.000
_cell.length_b   1.000
_cell.length_c   1.000
_cell.angle_alpha   90.00
_cell.angle_beta   90.00
_cell.angle_gamma   90.00
#
_symmetry.space_group_name_H-M   'P 1'
#
loop_
_entity.id
_entity.type
_entity.pdbx_description
1 polymer ?
#
loop_
_entity_poly.entity_id
_entity_poly.type
_entity_poly.pdbx_seq_one_letter_code
_entity_poly.pdbx_strand_id
1 'polypeptide(L)'
;MDPANFSVSGKIESMPLGVEAALESETDSLLSFYVGPIQLACHFFTVVEIEFDFDPRQVSGETEIEHLDRFVRLLGDATGKQVTLTQENDQEAIIARYSPDLGSVVWRAFS
;
A
#
# COMPACT_ATOMS: atom_id res chain seq x y z
N MET A 1 -10.95 -15.29 -8.49
CA MET A 1 -10.24 -14.93 -7.26
C MET A 1 -10.99 -13.78 -6.64
N ASP A 2 -11.20 -13.78 -5.33
CA ASP A 2 -11.78 -12.63 -4.66
C ASP A 2 -10.86 -11.42 -4.82
N PRO A 3 -11.41 -10.20 -5.00
CA PRO A 3 -10.63 -9.00 -5.31
C PRO A 3 -9.72 -8.57 -4.15
N ALA A 4 -10.01 -9.04 -2.93
CA ALA A 4 -9.21 -8.83 -1.74
C ALA A 4 -9.39 -10.01 -0.76
N ASN A 5 -8.35 -10.35 0.00
CA ASN A 5 -8.39 -11.36 1.05
C ASN A 5 -7.84 -10.79 2.35
N PHE A 6 -8.54 -11.04 3.45
CA PHE A 6 -8.05 -10.77 4.80
C PHE A 6 -7.59 -12.08 5.45
N SER A 7 -6.44 -12.06 6.09
CA SER A 7 -5.95 -13.21 6.85
C SER A 7 -5.41 -12.79 8.21
N VAL A 8 -5.46 -13.72 9.16
CA VAL A 8 -4.86 -13.61 10.49
C VAL A 8 -3.94 -14.81 10.68
N SER A 9 -2.66 -14.55 10.94
CA SER A 9 -1.62 -15.59 11.06
C SER A 9 -1.63 -16.57 9.86
N GLY A 10 -1.84 -16.03 8.65
CA GLY A 10 -1.86 -16.79 7.39
C GLY A 10 -3.15 -17.55 7.09
N LYS A 11 -4.15 -17.54 7.98
CA LYS A 11 -5.45 -18.16 7.75
C LYS A 11 -6.43 -17.12 7.20
N ILE A 12 -7.09 -17.41 6.07
CA ILE A 12 -8.13 -16.53 5.51
C ILE A 12 -9.31 -16.45 6.48
N GLU A 13 -9.71 -15.23 6.81
CA GLU A 13 -10.82 -14.90 7.70
C GLU A 13 -11.81 -13.97 6.99
N SER A 14 -12.95 -13.70 7.63
CA SER A 14 -13.90 -12.69 7.14
C SER A 14 -13.30 -11.28 7.20
N MET A 15 -13.65 -10.43 6.25
CA MET A 15 -13.22 -9.02 6.23
C MET A 15 -13.62 -8.31 7.54
N PRO A 16 -12.72 -7.56 8.18
CA PRO A 16 -13.02 -6.83 9.41
C PRO A 16 -13.98 -5.66 9.14
N LEU A 17 -14.79 -5.31 10.14
CA LEU A 17 -15.71 -4.16 10.09
C LEU A 17 -15.00 -2.85 10.47
N GLY A 18 -13.94 -2.50 9.73
CA GLY A 18 -13.15 -1.29 9.97
C GLY A 18 -11.69 -1.59 10.35
N VAL A 19 -10.89 -0.52 10.45
CA VAL A 19 -9.44 -0.62 10.73
C VAL A 19 -9.18 -0.98 12.19
N GLU A 20 -10.04 -0.53 13.10
CA GLU A 20 -9.94 -0.83 14.53
C GLU A 20 -10.03 -2.34 14.78
N ALA A 21 -10.99 -3.00 14.13
CA ALA A 21 -11.13 -4.46 14.21
C ALA A 21 -9.93 -5.19 13.58
N ALA A 22 -9.30 -4.63 12.54
CA ALA A 22 -8.09 -5.20 11.92
C ALA A 22 -6.83 -5.04 12.80
N LEU A 23 -6.80 -4.02 13.66
CA LEU A 23 -5.73 -3.78 14.64
C LEU A 23 -5.92 -4.60 15.94
N GLU A 24 -7.16 -4.99 16.26
CA GLU A 24 -7.49 -5.84 17.40
C GLU A 24 -7.21 -7.33 17.14
N SER A 25 -7.27 -7.79 15.89
CA SER A 25 -6.77 -9.12 15.54
C SER A 25 -5.28 -9.18 15.85
N GLU A 26 -4.85 -10.25 16.52
CA GLU A 26 -3.47 -10.45 17.00
C GLU A 26 -2.39 -10.11 15.95
N THR A 27 -1.15 -9.91 16.39
CA THR A 27 0.02 -9.72 15.51
C THR A 27 -0.04 -10.70 14.32
N ASP A 28 0.02 -10.17 13.09
CA ASP A 28 -0.05 -10.87 11.80
C ASP A 28 -1.39 -10.81 11.04
N SER A 29 -2.18 -9.74 11.21
CA SER A 29 -3.29 -9.46 10.29
C SER A 29 -2.79 -8.86 8.96
N LEU A 30 -3.36 -9.33 7.85
CA LEU A 30 -2.95 -8.94 6.51
C LEU A 30 -4.15 -8.78 5.59
N LEU A 31 -4.27 -7.62 4.95
CA LEU A 31 -5.19 -7.42 3.82
C LEU A 31 -4.38 -7.46 2.52
N SER A 32 -4.69 -8.40 1.64
CA SER A 32 -4.05 -8.52 0.32
C SER A 32 -5.04 -8.24 -0.80
N PHE A 33 -4.63 -7.47 -1.80
CA PHE A 33 -5.45 -7.14 -2.98
C PHE A 33 -4.56 -6.77 -4.16
N TYR A 34 -5.15 -6.61 -5.35
CA TYR A 34 -4.42 -6.28 -6.57
C TYR A 34 -4.63 -4.84 -7.02
N VAL A 35 -3.53 -4.22 -7.46
CA VAL A 35 -3.49 -2.94 -8.18
C VAL A 35 -2.88 -3.21 -9.56
N GLY A 36 -3.75 -3.36 -10.56
CA GLY A 36 -3.33 -3.94 -11.84
C GLY A 36 -2.82 -5.38 -11.63
N PRO A 37 -1.62 -5.73 -12.14
CA PRO A 37 -1.02 -7.04 -11.89
C PRO A 37 -0.24 -7.13 -10.56
N ILE A 38 -0.10 -6.02 -9.82
CA ILE A 38 0.73 -5.93 -8.61
C ILE A 38 -0.12 -6.35 -7.41
N GLN A 39 0.38 -7.29 -6.62
CA GLN A 39 -0.26 -7.65 -5.36
C GLN A 39 0.27 -6.74 -4.26
N LEU A 40 -0.62 -6.03 -3.59
CA LEU A 40 -0.31 -5.26 -2.39
C LEU A 40 -0.66 -6.07 -1.14
N ALA A 41 0.21 -5.98 -0.15
CA ALA A 41 0.07 -6.52 1.19
C ALA A 41 -0.04 -5.35 2.17
N CYS A 42 -1.23 -5.11 2.71
CA CYS A 42 -1.51 -4.05 3.68
C CYS A 42 -1.30 -4.59 5.09
N HIS A 43 -0.29 -4.06 5.78
CA HIS A 43 0.02 -4.31 7.16
C HIS A 43 -0.59 -3.21 8.04
N PHE A 44 -1.39 -3.62 9.02
CA PHE A 44 -2.04 -2.71 9.96
C PHE A 44 -1.08 -2.42 11.13
N PHE A 45 -0.24 -1.38 10.99
CA PHE A 45 0.74 -1.00 12.01
C PHE A 45 0.12 -0.23 13.18
N THR A 46 -0.56 0.88 12.88
CA THR A 46 -1.23 1.71 13.90
C THR A 46 -2.51 2.33 13.35
N VAL A 47 -3.33 2.94 14.22
CA VAL A 47 -4.53 3.68 13.79
C VAL A 47 -4.21 4.91 12.91
N VAL A 48 -2.95 5.36 12.87
CA VAL A 48 -2.53 6.54 12.10
C VAL A 48 -1.63 6.21 10.91
N GLU A 49 -1.18 4.97 10.80
CA GLU A 49 -0.20 4.50 9.82
C GLU A 49 -0.51 3.08 9.37
N ILE A 50 -0.67 2.94 8.07
CA ILE A 50 -0.78 1.65 7.37
C ILE A 50 0.36 1.57 6.36
N GLU A 51 0.92 0.39 6.21
CA GLU A 51 2.01 0.12 5.27
C GLU A 51 1.52 -0.83 4.19
N PHE A 52 1.93 -0.60 2.95
CA PHE A 52 1.65 -1.47 1.83
C PHE A 52 2.96 -1.96 1.23
N ASP A 53 3.17 -3.27 1.26
CA ASP A 53 4.30 -3.91 0.60
C ASP A 53 3.89 -4.51 -0.73
N PHE A 54 4.85 -4.56 -1.65
CA PHE A 54 4.72 -5.30 -2.90
C PHE A 54 6.07 -5.80 -3.38
N ASP A 55 6.04 -6.82 -4.23
CA ASP A 55 7.25 -7.35 -4.84
C ASP A 55 7.66 -6.43 -6.01
N PRO A 56 8.84 -5.78 -5.99
CA PRO A 56 9.26 -4.89 -7.07
C PRO A 56 9.40 -5.62 -8.41
N ARG A 57 9.56 -6.95 -8.41
CA ARG A 57 9.60 -7.76 -9.65
C ARG A 57 8.26 -7.80 -10.39
N GLN A 58 7.16 -7.42 -9.72
CA GLN A 58 5.85 -7.27 -10.35
C GLN A 58 5.71 -5.96 -11.13
N VAL A 59 6.69 -5.04 -11.03
CA VAL A 59 6.71 -3.76 -11.75
C VAL A 59 7.73 -3.87 -12.88
N SER A 60 7.27 -4.23 -14.07
CA SER A 60 8.15 -4.52 -15.22
C SER A 60 8.24 -3.42 -16.25
N GLY A 61 7.31 -2.46 -16.22
CA GLY A 61 7.30 -1.33 -17.15
C GLY A 61 6.31 -0.23 -16.77
N GLU A 62 6.09 0.67 -17.73
CA GLU A 62 5.30 1.89 -17.55
C GLU A 62 3.87 1.62 -17.09
N THR A 63 3.22 0.57 -17.60
CA THR A 63 1.83 0.23 -17.25
C THR A 63 1.68 -0.11 -15.75
N GLU A 64 2.62 -0.84 -15.16
CA GLU A 64 2.60 -1.12 -13.73
C GLU A 64 2.88 0.14 -12.88
N ILE A 65 3.77 1.00 -13.37
CA ILE A 65 4.03 2.31 -12.75
C ILE A 65 2.78 3.19 -12.76
N GLU A 66 2.02 3.22 -13.87
CA GLU A 66 0.75 3.96 -13.96
C GLU A 66 -0.30 3.44 -12.97
N HIS A 67 -0.36 2.12 -12.76
CA HIS A 67 -1.24 1.52 -11.76
C HIS A 67 -0.86 1.95 -10.34
N LEU A 68 0.43 1.94 -10.00
CA LEU A 68 0.93 2.43 -8.70
C LEU A 68 0.69 3.93 -8.54
N ASP A 69 0.98 4.75 -9.56
CA ASP A 69 0.76 6.21 -9.55
C ASP A 69 -0.70 6.53 -9.23
N ARG A 70 -1.64 5.86 -9.93
CA ARG A 70 -3.07 6.04 -9.69
C ARG A 70 -3.48 5.62 -8.27
N PHE A 71 -2.94 4.52 -7.77
CA PHE A 71 -3.27 4.03 -6.43
C PHE A 71 -2.74 4.96 -5.34
N VAL A 72 -1.50 5.41 -5.45
CA VAL A 72 -0.85 6.33 -4.51
C VAL A 72 -1.62 7.67 -4.45
N ARG A 73 -2.06 8.18 -5.60
CA ARG A 73 -2.93 9.36 -5.67
C ARG A 73 -4.27 9.13 -4.96
N LEU A 74 -4.97 8.04 -5.32
CA LEU A 74 -6.25 7.69 -4.72
C LEU A 74 -6.16 7.64 -3.19
N LEU A 75 -5.11 6.99 -2.66
CA LEU A 75 -4.91 6.87 -1.21
C LEU A 75 -4.66 8.23 -0.56
N GLY A 76 -3.79 9.06 -1.14
CA GLY A 76 -3.51 10.38 -0.60
C GLY A 76 -4.72 11.31 -0.67
N ASP A 77 -5.45 11.32 -1.79
CA ASP A 77 -6.68 12.11 -1.97
C ASP A 77 -7.76 11.69 -0.97
N ALA A 78 -7.99 10.38 -0.81
CA ALA A 78 -9.03 9.86 0.09
C ALA A 78 -8.73 10.13 1.56
N THR A 79 -7.45 10.19 1.95
CA THR A 79 -7.03 10.36 3.34
C THR A 79 -6.62 11.80 3.68
N GLY A 80 -6.39 12.65 2.68
CA GLY A 80 -5.78 13.97 2.86
C GLY A 80 -4.34 13.91 3.38
N LYS A 81 -3.64 12.77 3.20
CA LYS A 81 -2.29 12.54 3.72
C LYS A 81 -1.28 12.38 2.59
N GLN A 82 -0.03 12.69 2.89
CA GLN A 82 1.09 12.35 2.03
C GLN A 82 1.28 10.83 1.97
N VAL A 83 1.54 10.30 0.78
CA VAL A 83 1.90 8.89 0.57
C VAL A 83 3.35 8.84 0.07
N THR A 84 4.17 7.98 0.67
CA THR A 84 5.58 7.84 0.32
C THR A 84 5.87 6.39 -0.04
N LEU A 85 6.52 6.16 -1.18
CA LEU A 85 7.08 4.87 -1.57
C LEU A 85 8.57 4.90 -1.24
N THR A 86 9.03 3.91 -0.48
CA THR A 86 10.41 3.79 -0.03
C THR A 86 10.99 2.43 -0.39
N GLN A 87 12.30 2.27 -0.26
CA GLN A 87 12.88 0.94 -0.19
C GLN A 87 12.40 0.24 1.09
N GLU A 88 12.18 -1.07 1.01
CA GLU A 88 11.81 -1.88 2.18
C GLU A 88 12.82 -1.67 3.31
N ASN A 89 12.32 -1.49 4.54
CA ASN A 89 13.11 -1.27 5.76
C ASN A 89 13.96 0.03 5.81
N ASP A 90 13.81 0.95 4.85
CA ASP A 90 14.51 2.24 4.86
C ASP A 90 13.56 3.39 4.47
N GLN A 91 12.93 4.01 5.47
CA GLN A 91 11.98 5.11 5.29
C GLN A 91 12.61 6.37 4.68
N GLU A 92 13.93 6.54 4.75
CA GLU A 92 14.65 7.69 4.21
C GLU A 92 15.06 7.47 2.74
N ALA A 93 15.13 6.20 2.30
CA ALA A 93 15.34 5.82 0.91
C ALA A 93 14.06 5.98 0.06
N ILE A 94 13.59 7.22 -0.06
CA ILE A 94 12.38 7.57 -0.82
C ILE A 94 12.60 7.34 -2.32
N ILE A 95 11.68 6.59 -2.91
CA ILE A 95 11.55 6.30 -4.35
C ILE A 95 10.56 7.26 -5.00
N ALA A 96 9.39 7.45 -4.36
CA ALA A 96 8.36 8.36 -4.86
C ALA A 96 7.56 8.97 -3.71
N ARG A 97 6.96 10.13 -3.97
CA ARG A 97 6.08 10.80 -3.01
C ARG A 97 4.92 11.45 -3.70
N TYR A 98 3.75 11.32 -3.09
CA TYR A 98 2.56 12.05 -3.46
C TYR A 98 2.11 12.95 -2.30
N SER A 99 1.84 14.21 -2.60
CA SER A 99 1.18 15.15 -1.70
C SER A 99 -0.13 15.60 -2.32
N PRO A 100 -1.28 15.48 -1.63
CA PRO A 100 -2.57 15.96 -2.12
C PRO A 100 -2.54 17.44 -2.54
N ASP A 101 -1.76 18.27 -1.84
CA ASP A 101 -1.62 19.70 -2.12
C ASP A 101 -0.96 19.97 -3.49
N LEU A 102 -0.15 19.04 -3.99
CA LEU A 102 0.58 19.17 -5.25
C LEU A 102 -0.14 18.49 -6.41
N GLY A 103 -1.03 17.54 -6.14
CA GLY A 103 -1.80 16.82 -7.17
C GLY A 103 -0.95 15.98 -8.13
N SER A 104 0.32 15.71 -7.82
CA SER A 104 1.22 14.91 -8.66
C SER A 104 2.16 14.03 -7.83
N VAL A 105 2.46 12.84 -8.34
CA VAL A 105 3.52 11.97 -7.80
C VAL A 105 4.88 12.46 -8.29
N VAL A 106 5.82 12.68 -7.38
CA VAL A 106 7.21 13.03 -7.67
C VAL A 106 8.06 11.77 -7.52
N TRP A 107 8.61 11.31 -8.63
CA TRP A 107 9.51 10.15 -8.69
C TRP A 107 10.97 10.60 -8.55
N ARG A 108 11.75 9.87 -7.76
CA ARG A 108 13.19 10.09 -7.64
C ARG A 108 13.89 9.43 -8.82
N ALA A 109 14.70 10.19 -9.55
CA ALA A 109 15.58 9.63 -10.56
C ALA A 109 16.72 8.87 -9.86
N PHE A 110 16.89 7.58 -10.21
CA PHE A 110 18.09 6.83 -9.84
C PHE A 110 19.17 7.13 -10.88
N SER A 111 20.33 7.61 -10.41
CA SER A 111 21.52 7.84 -11.22
C SER A 111 22.35 6.59 -11.38
#